data_AF-A0A6F8Y4L2-F1
#
_entry.id   AF-A0A6F8Y4L2-F1
#
_cell.length_a   1.000
_cell.length_b   1.000
_cell.length_c   1.000
_cell.angle_alpha   90.00
_cell.angle_beta   90.00
_cell.angle_gamma   90.00
#
_symmetry.space_group_name_H-M   'P 1'
#
loop_
_entity.id
_entity.type
_entity.pdbx_description
1 polymer ?
#
loop_
_entity_poly.entity_id
_entity_poly.type
_entity_poly.pdbx_seq_one_letter_code
_entity_poly.pdbx_strand_id
1 'polypeptide(L)'
;MYPGSSGGGGFYPPDEVIPAQTSRNREAVLILSEYADCPYRATGQQAQYCGTGGGTTVWSDTFETNTGWTVNPSGTDTATLGQWQRGTAQATNSSGAKQLVPFAGSNDLVTGPLAGASAGDHDIDGGLTSVRSPAVTLPSSGTLSMSFAWYLAHGTNASSADFLRVSVVHAGGTTAVLTQAGAASNRNASWATATANLTPYAGQSIRILIEATDASGASLVEAAVDNVTITSA
;
A
#
# COMPACT_ATOMS: atom_id res chain seq x y z
N MET A 1 -18.06 32.41 4.03
CA MET A 1 -19.30 31.63 4.28
C MET A 1 -20.29 32.00 3.20
N TYR A 2 -20.97 31.04 2.57
CA TYR A 2 -21.75 31.29 1.34
C TYR A 2 -23.28 31.30 1.59
N PRO A 3 -23.88 32.39 2.08
CA PRO A 3 -25.29 32.67 1.87
C PRO A 3 -25.46 33.72 0.76
N GLY A 4 -26.23 33.41 -0.28
CA GLY A 4 -26.68 34.38 -1.29
C GLY A 4 -28.10 34.87 -1.01
N SER A 5 -28.31 36.19 -1.07
CA SER A 5 -29.53 36.93 -0.67
C SER A 5 -30.83 36.55 -1.41
N SER A 6 -31.96 37.13 -0.97
CA SER A 6 -33.37 36.79 -1.31
C SER A 6 -33.79 36.80 -2.79
N GLY A 7 -32.87 36.95 -3.74
CA GLY A 7 -33.17 37.05 -5.17
C GLY A 7 -32.26 36.27 -6.13
N GLY A 8 -31.30 35.45 -5.67
CA GLY A 8 -30.51 34.64 -6.61
C GLY A 8 -29.32 33.92 -5.97
N GLY A 9 -29.55 32.66 -5.57
CA GLY A 9 -28.57 31.59 -5.29
C GLY A 9 -27.47 31.92 -4.27
N GLY A 10 -27.32 31.28 -3.12
CA GLY A 10 -27.85 30.05 -2.53
C GLY A 10 -26.82 29.61 -1.48
N PHE A 11 -27.19 28.77 -0.51
CA PHE A 11 -26.35 28.29 0.61
C PHE A 11 -25.03 27.59 0.20
N TYR A 12 -24.86 27.29 -1.09
CA TYR A 12 -23.75 26.49 -1.60
C TYR A 12 -22.59 27.35 -2.13
N PRO A 13 -21.34 26.86 -2.04
CA PRO A 13 -20.20 27.50 -2.69
C PRO A 13 -20.44 27.65 -4.20
N PRO A 14 -19.97 28.74 -4.84
CA PRO A 14 -19.95 28.82 -6.29
C PRO A 14 -19.02 27.74 -6.87
N ASP A 15 -19.24 27.32 -8.11
CA ASP A 15 -18.54 26.18 -8.72
C ASP A 15 -17.04 26.43 -8.87
N GLU A 16 -16.60 27.68 -9.08
CA GLU A 16 -15.17 28.01 -9.22
C GLU A 16 -14.36 27.72 -7.96
N VAL A 17 -14.99 27.71 -6.78
CA VAL A 17 -14.29 27.39 -5.53
C VAL A 17 -14.33 25.90 -5.19
N ILE A 18 -15.21 25.11 -5.83
CA ILE A 18 -15.37 23.68 -5.53
C ILE A 18 -14.03 22.94 -5.70
N PRO A 19 -13.29 23.04 -6.83
CA PRO A 19 -12.02 22.32 -6.99
C PRO A 19 -10.97 22.67 -5.93
N ALA A 20 -10.90 23.92 -5.51
CA ALA A 20 -9.97 24.37 -4.48
C ALA A 20 -10.36 23.84 -3.10
N GLN A 21 -11.65 23.88 -2.75
CA GLN A 21 -12.13 23.38 -1.45
C GLN A 21 -12.10 21.85 -1.38
N THR A 22 -12.42 21.13 -2.46
CA THR A 22 -12.36 19.67 -2.48
C THR A 22 -10.92 19.19 -2.41
N SER A 23 -9.99 19.76 -3.18
CA SER A 23 -8.56 19.40 -3.12
C SER A 23 -7.97 19.62 -1.72
N ARG A 24 -8.28 20.75 -1.07
CA ARG A 24 -7.75 21.06 0.27
C ARG A 24 -8.27 20.12 1.36
N ASN A 25 -9.53 19.69 1.26
CA ASN A 25 -10.16 18.86 2.29
C ASN A 25 -10.11 17.35 1.97
N ARG A 26 -9.72 16.96 0.75
CA ARG A 26 -9.78 15.55 0.29
C ARG A 26 -9.07 14.61 1.25
N GLU A 27 -7.81 14.86 1.57
CA GLU A 27 -7.04 13.98 2.45
C GLU A 27 -7.66 13.91 3.86
N ALA A 28 -8.09 15.05 4.42
CA ALA A 28 -8.73 15.06 5.74
C ALA A 28 -10.03 14.24 5.78
N VAL A 29 -10.84 14.31 4.71
CA VAL A 29 -12.07 13.52 4.58
C VAL A 29 -11.75 12.04 4.38
N LEU A 30 -10.73 11.70 3.58
CA LEU A 30 -10.31 10.30 3.39
C LEU A 30 -9.81 9.69 4.70
N ILE A 31 -8.96 10.40 5.46
CA ILE A 31 -8.54 9.97 6.79
C ILE A 31 -9.77 9.74 7.69
N LEU A 32 -10.71 10.69 7.73
CA LEU A 32 -11.93 10.53 8.54
C LEU A 32 -12.73 9.28 8.13
N SER A 33 -12.87 9.02 6.83
CA SER A 33 -13.55 7.83 6.30
C SER A 33 -12.81 6.54 6.64
N GLU A 34 -11.48 6.52 6.58
CA GLU A 34 -10.66 5.38 7.00
C GLU A 34 -10.95 5.04 8.47
N TYR A 35 -11.10 6.03 9.35
CA TYR A 35 -11.40 5.85 10.78
C TYR A 35 -12.89 5.62 11.11
N ALA A 36 -13.80 5.66 10.13
CA ALA A 36 -15.24 5.64 10.40
C ALA A 36 -15.74 4.29 10.97
N ASP A 37 -15.01 3.20 10.72
CA ASP A 37 -15.28 1.87 11.30
C ASP A 37 -15.01 1.84 12.81
N CYS A 38 -14.04 2.62 13.28
CA CYS A 38 -13.74 2.80 14.70
C CYS A 38 -13.09 4.17 14.95
N PRO A 39 -13.90 5.21 15.24
CA PRO A 39 -13.37 6.56 15.51
C PRO A 39 -12.37 6.61 16.67
N TYR A 40 -12.52 5.72 17.66
CA TYR A 40 -11.61 5.60 18.80
C TYR A 40 -10.21 5.07 18.42
N ARG A 41 -10.00 4.59 17.19
CA ARG A 41 -8.67 4.23 16.68
C ARG A 41 -7.77 5.47 16.51
N ALA A 42 -8.34 6.65 16.30
CA ALA A 42 -7.58 7.90 16.23
C ALA A 42 -6.90 8.27 17.57
N THR A 43 -7.43 7.78 18.70
CA THR A 43 -6.88 8.04 20.05
C THR A 43 -6.22 6.83 20.68
N GLY A 44 -6.11 5.70 19.95
CA GLY A 44 -5.57 4.44 20.49
C GLY A 44 -6.51 3.71 21.47
N GLN A 45 -7.79 4.11 21.56
CA GLN A 45 -8.76 3.55 22.50
C GLN A 45 -9.69 2.49 21.87
N GLN A 46 -9.36 2.00 20.67
CA GLN A 46 -10.20 1.05 19.94
C GLN A 46 -10.49 -0.25 20.71
N ALA A 47 -9.54 -0.73 21.52
CA ALA A 47 -9.72 -1.93 22.34
C ALA A 47 -10.82 -1.77 23.41
N GLN A 48 -11.03 -0.54 23.89
CA GLN A 48 -12.03 -0.24 24.92
C GLN A 48 -13.42 0.00 24.33
N TYR A 49 -13.50 0.57 23.13
CA TYR A 49 -14.76 1.16 22.62
C TYR A 49 -15.28 0.58 21.30
N CYS A 50 -14.50 -0.21 20.56
CA CYS A 50 -14.88 -0.70 19.22
C CYS A 50 -14.99 -2.23 19.09
N GLY A 51 -14.87 -2.99 20.20
CA GLY A 51 -14.82 -4.44 20.15
C GLY A 51 -16.16 -5.10 19.81
N THR A 52 -16.31 -5.65 18.60
CA THR A 52 -17.31 -6.68 18.29
C THR A 52 -16.83 -7.65 17.19
N GLY A 53 -16.64 -8.92 17.55
CA GLY A 53 -16.95 -10.07 16.69
C GLY A 53 -16.17 -10.25 15.37
N GLY A 54 -14.86 -10.05 15.37
CA GLY A 54 -14.02 -10.29 14.18
C GLY A 54 -12.59 -9.81 14.33
N GLY A 55 -12.00 -9.90 15.52
CA GLY A 55 -10.76 -9.20 15.86
C GLY A 55 -10.89 -7.67 15.82
N THR A 56 -10.15 -6.96 16.66
CA THR A 56 -10.07 -5.50 16.65
C THR A 56 -8.98 -5.08 15.67
N THR A 57 -9.25 -4.15 14.75
CA THR A 57 -8.22 -3.54 13.90
C THR A 57 -7.21 -2.80 14.77
N VAL A 58 -5.98 -3.28 14.80
CA VAL A 58 -4.84 -2.67 15.50
C VAL A 58 -4.29 -1.51 14.67
N TRP A 59 -4.11 -1.76 13.38
CA TRP A 59 -3.55 -0.80 12.43
C TRP A 59 -3.99 -1.18 11.02
N SER A 60 -4.16 -0.19 10.15
CA SER A 60 -4.47 -0.43 8.75
C SER A 60 -3.93 0.70 7.89
N ASP A 61 -3.66 0.39 6.63
CA ASP A 61 -3.28 1.33 5.60
C ASP A 61 -3.91 0.94 4.27
N THR A 62 -4.75 1.83 3.75
CA THR A 62 -5.42 1.66 2.45
C THR A 62 -4.75 2.47 1.35
N PHE A 63 -3.65 3.15 1.66
CA PHE A 63 -2.89 4.01 0.73
C PHE A 63 -3.66 5.18 0.13
N GLU A 64 -4.91 5.43 0.55
CA GLU A 64 -5.68 6.59 0.13
C GLU A 64 -5.11 7.92 0.64
N THR A 65 -4.35 7.86 1.73
CA THR A 65 -3.70 9.02 2.35
C THR A 65 -2.22 8.74 2.60
N ASN A 66 -1.42 9.80 2.76
CA ASN A 66 -0.01 9.63 3.11
C ASN A 66 0.14 9.38 4.62
N THR A 67 0.28 8.11 4.99
CA THR A 67 0.44 7.65 6.38
C THR A 67 1.91 7.61 6.84
N GLY A 68 2.88 7.95 5.97
CA GLY A 68 4.29 8.06 6.35
C GLY A 68 5.20 6.88 5.98
N TRP A 69 4.86 6.11 4.93
CA TRP A 69 5.78 5.13 4.36
C TRP A 69 7.05 5.82 3.83
N THR A 70 8.20 5.19 4.07
CA THR A 70 9.52 5.69 3.65
C THR A 70 10.08 4.79 2.55
N VAL A 71 10.27 5.34 1.34
CA VAL A 71 10.97 4.67 0.22
C VAL A 71 12.47 4.68 0.48
N ASN A 72 13.16 3.63 0.07
CA ASN A 72 14.59 3.42 0.28
C ASN A 72 15.03 3.67 1.74
N PRO A 73 14.40 3.00 2.73
CA PRO A 73 14.61 3.26 4.16
C PRO A 73 16.05 3.03 4.64
N SER A 74 16.85 2.29 3.88
CA SER A 74 18.26 1.98 4.19
C SER A 74 19.26 2.74 3.32
N GLY A 75 18.81 3.47 2.29
CA GLY A 75 19.70 4.16 1.34
C GLY A 75 20.46 3.21 0.41
N THR A 76 19.97 1.99 0.20
CA THR A 76 20.66 0.91 -0.55
C THR A 76 19.90 0.44 -1.79
N ASP A 77 18.73 0.99 -2.08
CA ASP A 77 18.00 0.66 -3.31
C ASP A 77 18.84 1.00 -4.54
N THR A 78 18.81 0.12 -5.53
CA THR A 78 19.57 0.26 -6.79
C THR A 78 18.68 0.44 -8.01
N ALA A 79 17.37 0.18 -7.88
CA ALA A 79 16.44 0.36 -8.99
C ALA A 79 16.42 1.82 -9.46
N THR A 80 16.63 2.02 -10.77
CA THR A 80 16.66 3.35 -11.39
C THR A 80 15.29 3.83 -11.83
N LEU A 81 14.37 2.89 -12.14
CA LEU A 81 12.95 3.12 -12.43
C LEU A 81 12.10 2.17 -11.56
N GLY A 82 10.77 2.32 -11.61
CA GLY A 82 9.83 1.48 -10.88
C GLY A 82 9.98 1.48 -9.36
N GLN A 83 10.54 2.56 -8.79
CA GLN A 83 10.62 2.70 -7.34
C GLN A 83 9.21 2.72 -6.73
N TRP A 84 9.07 2.13 -5.54
CA TRP A 84 7.81 2.14 -4.80
C TRP A 84 7.24 3.55 -4.65
N GLN A 85 5.97 3.70 -5.00
CA GLN A 85 5.24 4.93 -4.93
C GLN A 85 3.80 4.64 -4.50
N ARG A 86 3.26 5.53 -3.66
CA ARG A 86 1.82 5.57 -3.40
C ARG A 86 1.17 6.37 -4.52
N GLY A 87 0.16 5.83 -5.17
CA GLY A 87 -0.57 6.58 -6.20
C GLY A 87 -1.65 5.77 -6.89
N THR A 88 -2.33 6.41 -7.85
CA THR A 88 -3.32 5.73 -8.68
C THR A 88 -2.61 4.93 -9.77
N ALA A 89 -2.41 3.63 -9.55
CA ALA A 89 -1.85 2.74 -10.56
C ALA A 89 -2.68 2.75 -11.86
N GLN A 90 -1.98 2.90 -12.98
CA GLN A 90 -2.54 2.85 -14.32
C GLN A 90 -2.28 1.47 -14.92
N ALA A 91 -3.32 0.85 -15.46
CA ALA A 91 -3.21 -0.49 -16.01
C ALA A 91 -2.22 -0.55 -17.19
N THR A 92 -1.28 -1.49 -17.11
CA THR A 92 -0.25 -1.74 -18.13
C THR A 92 -0.39 -3.16 -18.66
N ASN A 93 -0.24 -3.35 -19.98
CA ASN A 93 -0.34 -4.66 -20.62
C ASN A 93 0.88 -4.94 -21.51
N SER A 94 1.46 -6.12 -21.33
CA SER A 94 2.49 -6.68 -22.22
C SER A 94 2.40 -8.19 -22.16
N SER A 95 1.91 -8.81 -23.24
CA SER A 95 1.58 -10.25 -23.27
C SER A 95 0.66 -10.70 -22.12
N GLY A 96 -0.28 -9.82 -21.73
CA GLY A 96 -1.12 -9.96 -20.54
C GLY A 96 -0.91 -8.81 -19.55
N ALA A 97 -1.78 -8.71 -18.54
CA ALA A 97 -1.72 -7.64 -17.55
C ALA A 97 -0.39 -7.66 -16.79
N LYS A 98 0.25 -6.49 -16.64
CA LYS A 98 1.48 -6.30 -15.87
C LYS A 98 1.29 -5.35 -14.69
N GLN A 99 0.51 -4.30 -14.89
CA GLN A 99 0.04 -3.45 -13.81
C GLN A 99 -1.49 -3.43 -13.82
N LEU A 100 -2.10 -3.44 -12.64
CA LEU A 100 -3.54 -3.31 -12.47
C LEU A 100 -3.87 -1.93 -11.90
N VAL A 101 -5.15 -1.56 -11.98
CA VAL A 101 -5.67 -0.49 -11.13
C VAL A 101 -5.63 -0.92 -9.66
N PRO A 102 -5.67 0.03 -8.69
CA PRO A 102 -5.66 -0.27 -7.27
C PRO A 102 -6.68 -1.35 -6.86
N PHE A 103 -6.34 -2.17 -5.87
CA PHE A 103 -7.18 -3.28 -5.41
C PHE A 103 -8.50 -2.77 -4.83
N ALA A 104 -8.43 -1.67 -4.08
CA ALA A 104 -9.57 -0.90 -3.63
C ALA A 104 -9.29 0.59 -3.74
N GLY A 105 -10.33 1.41 -3.62
CA GLY A 105 -10.18 2.86 -3.58
C GLY A 105 -9.59 3.45 -4.87
N SER A 106 -8.75 4.48 -4.71
CA SER A 106 -8.11 5.24 -5.79
C SER A 106 -6.59 5.14 -5.79
N ASN A 107 -5.96 4.61 -4.73
CA ASN A 107 -4.52 4.53 -4.61
C ASN A 107 -4.11 3.17 -4.06
N ASP A 108 -2.94 2.70 -4.49
CA ASP A 108 -2.24 1.57 -3.89
C ASP A 108 -0.76 1.94 -3.69
N LEU A 109 0.02 1.00 -3.17
CA LEU A 109 1.48 1.08 -3.18
C LEU A 109 1.99 0.22 -4.33
N VAL A 110 2.63 0.84 -5.31
CA VAL A 110 2.97 0.21 -6.59
C VAL A 110 4.36 0.65 -7.08
N THR A 111 5.01 -0.19 -7.87
CA THR A 111 6.28 0.10 -8.53
C THR A 111 6.06 0.98 -9.75
N GLY A 112 6.04 2.31 -9.57
CA GLY A 112 5.79 3.24 -10.69
C GLY A 112 4.31 3.26 -11.14
N PRO A 113 3.48 4.19 -10.64
CA PRO A 113 2.03 4.14 -10.86
C PRO A 113 1.58 4.47 -12.29
N LEU A 114 2.47 4.97 -13.15
CA LEU A 114 2.13 5.44 -14.49
C LEU A 114 2.34 4.31 -15.50
N ALA A 115 1.46 4.19 -16.49
CA ALA A 115 1.61 3.18 -17.55
C ALA A 115 2.67 3.54 -18.59
N GLY A 116 3.01 4.83 -18.72
CA GLY A 116 3.93 5.34 -19.74
C GLY A 116 3.39 5.25 -21.17
N ALA A 117 4.27 5.45 -22.14
CA ALA A 117 4.02 5.22 -23.57
C ALA A 117 4.29 3.75 -23.96
N SER A 118 5.18 3.07 -23.25
CA SER A 118 5.50 1.65 -23.39
C SER A 118 5.38 0.93 -22.05
N ALA A 119 5.11 -0.37 -22.10
CA ALA A 119 4.84 -1.18 -20.91
C ALA A 119 6.02 -1.32 -19.93
N GLY A 120 7.24 -0.94 -20.33
CA GLY A 120 8.43 -0.94 -19.48
C GLY A 120 9.02 0.47 -19.30
N ASP A 121 8.18 1.51 -19.34
CA ASP A 121 8.66 2.88 -19.09
C ASP A 121 8.80 3.19 -17.59
N HIS A 122 8.09 2.43 -16.75
CA HIS A 122 7.96 2.68 -15.32
C HIS A 122 8.00 1.42 -14.46
N ASP A 123 8.28 0.26 -15.07
CA ASP A 123 8.55 -0.97 -14.35
C ASP A 123 9.86 -0.86 -13.57
N ILE A 124 10.11 -1.85 -12.71
CA ILE A 124 11.36 -1.89 -11.94
C ILE A 124 12.50 -2.16 -12.92
N ASP A 125 13.53 -1.30 -12.90
CA ASP A 125 14.73 -1.48 -13.71
C ASP A 125 15.99 -1.48 -12.85
N GLY A 126 16.82 -2.51 -13.05
CA GLY A 126 18.23 -2.46 -12.63
C GLY A 126 18.45 -2.64 -11.13
N GLY A 127 17.49 -3.25 -10.42
CA GLY A 127 17.72 -3.84 -9.12
C GLY A 127 16.58 -3.67 -8.13
N LEU A 128 16.93 -3.44 -6.87
CA LEU A 128 16.02 -3.46 -5.74
C LEU A 128 15.38 -2.09 -5.51
N THR A 129 14.07 -2.07 -5.28
CA THR A 129 13.36 -0.98 -4.62
C THR A 129 12.71 -1.48 -3.33
N SER A 130 12.74 -0.67 -2.28
CA SER A 130 12.16 -0.99 -0.99
C SER A 130 11.38 0.18 -0.39
N VAL A 131 10.40 -0.15 0.42
CA VAL A 131 9.56 0.82 1.13
C VAL A 131 9.16 0.26 2.49
N ARG A 132 9.18 1.11 3.51
CA ARG A 132 8.93 0.69 4.90
C ARG A 132 7.83 1.52 5.54
N SER A 133 6.92 0.85 6.23
CA SER A 133 5.84 1.49 6.98
C SER A 133 6.38 2.34 8.14
N PRO A 134 5.55 3.25 8.68
CA PRO A 134 5.72 3.75 10.04
C PRO A 134 5.79 2.61 11.06
N ALA A 135 6.25 2.94 12.28
CA ALA A 135 6.23 2.00 13.39
C ALA A 135 4.81 1.66 13.83
N VAL A 136 4.50 0.38 13.99
CA VAL A 136 3.21 -0.10 14.51
C VAL A 136 3.45 -0.79 15.85
N THR A 137 2.85 -0.25 16.90
CA THR A 137 2.88 -0.87 18.24
C THR A 137 1.82 -1.96 18.31
N LEU A 138 2.26 -3.20 18.52
CA LEU A 138 1.36 -4.35 18.63
C LEU A 138 0.85 -4.51 20.07
N PRO A 139 -0.42 -4.93 20.26
CA PRO A 139 -0.92 -5.37 21.56
C PRO A 139 -0.03 -6.45 22.19
N SER A 140 0.10 -6.45 23.51
CA SER A 140 0.91 -7.42 24.26
C SER A 140 0.23 -8.78 24.45
N SER A 141 -1.02 -8.93 24.02
CA SER A 141 -1.83 -10.13 24.16
C SER A 141 -2.83 -10.24 23.01
N GLY A 142 -3.38 -11.44 22.82
CA GLY A 142 -4.31 -11.75 21.73
C GLY A 142 -3.62 -12.42 20.55
N THR A 143 -4.42 -12.93 19.63
CA THR A 143 -3.94 -13.49 18.37
C THR A 143 -3.82 -12.38 17.35
N LEU A 144 -2.59 -12.08 16.92
CA LEU A 144 -2.32 -11.00 15.98
C LEU A 144 -2.13 -11.56 14.57
N SER A 145 -2.80 -10.94 13.61
CA SER A 145 -2.72 -11.31 12.20
C SER A 145 -2.58 -10.08 11.33
N MET A 146 -1.75 -10.15 10.30
CA MET A 146 -1.68 -9.16 9.22
C MET A 146 -2.27 -9.76 7.95
N SER A 147 -3.10 -9.02 7.23
CA SER A 147 -3.57 -9.33 5.88
C SER A 147 -3.23 -8.20 4.92
N PHE A 148 -2.98 -8.52 3.66
CA PHE A 148 -2.72 -7.53 2.62
C PHE A 148 -3.02 -8.12 1.23
N ALA A 149 -3.43 -7.25 0.30
CA ALA A 149 -3.53 -7.58 -1.11
C ALA A 149 -2.17 -7.35 -1.79
N TRP A 150 -1.82 -8.19 -2.76
CA TRP A 150 -0.55 -8.08 -3.47
C TRP A 150 -0.60 -8.72 -4.85
N TYR A 151 0.33 -8.34 -5.72
CA TYR A 151 0.73 -9.14 -6.88
C TYR A 151 2.22 -8.94 -7.21
N LEU A 152 2.79 -9.93 -7.91
CA LEU A 152 4.00 -9.79 -8.70
C LEU A 152 3.65 -10.20 -10.13
N ALA A 153 4.02 -9.39 -11.10
CA ALA A 153 3.86 -9.65 -12.52
C ALA A 153 5.20 -9.48 -13.23
N HIS A 154 5.48 -10.34 -14.20
CA HIS A 154 6.72 -10.25 -14.93
C HIS A 154 6.67 -10.88 -16.33
N GLY A 155 7.57 -10.42 -17.21
CA GLY A 155 7.80 -11.00 -18.53
C GLY A 155 8.43 -12.40 -18.48
N THR A 156 8.55 -13.04 -19.64
CA THR A 156 9.14 -14.38 -19.77
C THR A 156 10.66 -14.43 -19.52
N ASN A 157 11.32 -13.28 -19.58
CA ASN A 157 12.76 -13.12 -19.38
C ASN A 157 13.15 -12.83 -17.91
N ALA A 158 12.19 -12.84 -16.99
CA ALA A 158 12.47 -12.80 -15.57
C ALA A 158 13.01 -14.15 -15.06
N SER A 159 13.40 -14.16 -13.79
CA SER A 159 14.08 -15.23 -13.08
C SER A 159 13.66 -15.24 -11.62
N SER A 160 14.22 -16.15 -10.82
CA SER A 160 14.01 -16.13 -9.38
C SER A 160 14.75 -14.99 -8.67
N ALA A 161 15.62 -14.26 -9.39
CA ALA A 161 16.25 -13.06 -8.87
C ALA A 161 15.26 -11.90 -8.80
N ASP A 162 14.22 -11.90 -9.65
CA ASP A 162 13.13 -10.94 -9.66
C ASP A 162 12.08 -11.37 -8.65
N PHE A 163 11.70 -10.51 -7.70
CA PHE A 163 10.79 -10.95 -6.64
C PHE A 163 10.00 -9.80 -6.03
N LEU A 164 8.91 -10.17 -5.35
CA LEU A 164 8.26 -9.37 -4.32
C LEU A 164 8.44 -10.07 -2.97
N ARG A 165 8.86 -9.32 -1.95
CA ARG A 165 9.00 -9.80 -0.58
C ARG A 165 8.37 -8.80 0.39
N VAL A 166 7.55 -9.32 1.31
CA VAL A 166 6.99 -8.57 2.43
C VAL A 166 7.56 -9.16 3.71
N SER A 167 8.14 -8.32 4.54
CA SER A 167 8.83 -8.69 5.78
C SER A 167 8.36 -7.88 6.96
N VAL A 168 8.42 -8.48 8.14
CA VAL A 168 8.25 -7.81 9.42
C VAL A 168 9.63 -7.49 9.97
N VAL A 169 9.90 -6.20 10.21
CA VAL A 169 11.07 -5.71 10.93
C VAL A 169 10.68 -5.57 12.39
N HIS A 170 11.38 -6.28 13.27
CA HIS A 170 11.11 -6.36 14.71
C HIS A 170 12.41 -6.27 15.51
N ALA A 171 12.33 -6.28 16.84
CA ALA A 171 13.52 -6.10 17.70
C ALA A 171 14.57 -7.21 17.53
N GLY A 172 14.16 -8.38 17.07
CA GLY A 172 15.01 -9.55 16.84
C GLY A 172 15.57 -9.65 15.42
N GLY A 173 15.30 -8.68 14.54
CA GLY A 173 15.74 -8.70 13.14
C GLY A 173 14.58 -8.53 12.16
N THR A 174 14.72 -9.14 10.98
CA THR A 174 13.72 -9.07 9.91
C THR A 174 13.28 -10.48 9.54
N THR A 175 11.96 -10.71 9.52
CA THR A 175 11.37 -12.00 9.13
C THR A 175 10.51 -11.81 7.89
N ALA A 176 10.81 -12.53 6.80
CA ALA A 176 9.96 -12.54 5.62
C ALA A 176 8.64 -13.28 5.92
N VAL A 177 7.51 -12.67 5.58
CA VAL A 177 6.16 -13.24 5.76
C VAL A 177 5.50 -13.57 4.42
N LEU A 178 6.00 -13.01 3.32
CA LEU A 178 5.70 -13.40 1.95
C LEU A 178 6.98 -13.26 1.13
N THR A 179 7.29 -14.27 0.31
CA THR A 179 8.28 -14.16 -0.77
C THR A 179 7.67 -14.79 -2.01
N GLN A 180 7.47 -13.99 -3.05
CA GLN A 180 7.11 -14.47 -4.38
C GLN A 180 8.30 -14.21 -5.30
N ALA A 181 8.98 -15.28 -5.69
CA ALA A 181 9.98 -15.21 -6.76
C ALA A 181 9.30 -15.19 -8.13
N GLY A 182 9.95 -14.54 -9.08
CA GLY A 182 9.68 -14.63 -10.49
C GLY A 182 10.17 -15.94 -11.08
N ALA A 183 9.96 -16.09 -12.38
CA ALA A 183 10.38 -17.27 -13.14
C ALA A 183 10.55 -16.91 -14.62
N ALA A 184 11.24 -17.78 -15.36
CA ALA A 184 11.39 -17.68 -16.81
C ALA A 184 10.10 -18.06 -17.55
N SER A 185 8.99 -17.42 -17.19
CA SER A 185 7.65 -17.60 -17.74
C SER A 185 6.85 -16.32 -17.57
N ASN A 186 5.86 -16.09 -18.42
CA ASN A 186 5.01 -14.92 -18.28
C ASN A 186 4.10 -15.08 -17.07
N ARG A 187 4.13 -14.12 -16.15
CA ARG A 187 3.20 -14.03 -15.03
C ARG A 187 2.38 -12.76 -15.15
N ASN A 188 1.06 -12.92 -15.28
CA ASN A 188 0.16 -11.78 -15.30
C ASN A 188 -0.07 -11.26 -13.89
N ALA A 189 -0.25 -9.95 -13.78
CA ALA A 189 -0.75 -9.33 -12.56
C ALA A 189 -2.14 -9.87 -12.25
N SER A 190 -2.32 -10.30 -11.01
CA SER A 190 -3.59 -10.76 -10.46
C SER A 190 -3.54 -10.52 -8.98
N TRP A 191 -4.44 -9.67 -8.47
CA TRP A 191 -4.55 -9.44 -7.04
C TRP A 191 -4.82 -10.75 -6.29
N ALA A 192 -3.98 -11.02 -5.31
CA ALA A 192 -4.14 -12.09 -4.34
C ALA A 192 -4.08 -11.49 -2.93
N THR A 193 -4.60 -12.20 -1.95
CA THR A 193 -4.50 -11.81 -0.53
C THR A 193 -3.57 -12.76 0.20
N ALA A 194 -2.69 -12.23 1.04
CA ALA A 194 -1.86 -13.01 1.96
C ALA A 194 -2.21 -12.67 3.41
N THR A 195 -1.94 -13.64 4.30
CA THR A 195 -2.08 -13.50 5.75
C THR A 195 -0.81 -13.94 6.44
N ALA A 196 -0.38 -13.21 7.47
CA ALA A 196 0.79 -13.48 8.28
C ALA A 196 0.46 -13.46 9.77
N ASN A 197 0.94 -14.47 10.52
CA ASN A 197 0.82 -14.50 11.97
C ASN A 197 1.81 -13.51 12.60
N LEU A 198 1.31 -12.51 13.32
CA LEU A 198 2.11 -11.53 14.04
C LEU A 198 2.16 -11.79 15.56
N THR A 199 1.46 -12.81 16.05
CA THR A 199 1.41 -13.17 17.48
C THR A 199 2.81 -13.32 18.12
N PRO A 200 3.83 -13.88 17.44
CA PRO A 200 5.19 -13.94 18.00
C PRO A 200 5.84 -12.57 18.31
N TYR A 201 5.29 -11.49 17.75
CA TYR A 201 5.77 -10.12 17.93
C TYR A 201 4.88 -9.29 18.87
N ALA A 202 3.94 -9.92 19.58
CA ALA A 202 3.06 -9.24 20.53
C ALA A 202 3.86 -8.37 21.53
N GLY A 203 3.37 -7.15 21.77
CA GLY A 203 4.00 -6.17 22.65
C GLY A 203 5.20 -5.45 22.06
N GLN A 204 5.65 -5.79 20.85
CA GLN A 204 6.73 -5.10 20.17
C GLN A 204 6.21 -3.95 19.30
N SER A 205 7.10 -3.02 19.00
CA SER A 205 6.92 -2.09 17.88
C SER A 205 7.58 -2.70 16.64
N ILE A 206 6.78 -2.97 15.60
CA ILE A 206 7.26 -3.53 14.34
C ILE A 206 7.17 -2.51 13.20
N ARG A 207 7.78 -2.83 12.07
CA ARG A 207 7.53 -2.18 10.78
C ARG A 207 7.34 -3.23 9.71
N ILE A 208 6.60 -2.88 8.66
CA ILE A 208 6.48 -3.70 7.45
C ILE A 208 7.50 -3.16 6.45
N LEU A 209 8.34 -4.04 5.92
CA LEU A 209 9.27 -3.74 4.85
C LEU A 209 8.82 -4.50 3.60
N ILE A 210 8.62 -3.77 2.51
CA ILE A 210 8.24 -4.33 1.22
C ILE A 210 9.42 -4.08 0.27
N GLU A 211 9.82 -5.14 -0.43
CA GLU A 211 10.93 -5.15 -1.37
C GLU A 211 10.44 -5.74 -2.68
N ALA A 212 10.72 -5.08 -3.80
CA ALA A 212 10.57 -5.65 -5.12
C ALA A 212 11.84 -5.43 -5.93
N THR A 213 12.16 -6.36 -6.81
CA THR A 213 13.41 -6.28 -7.58
C THR A 213 13.21 -6.77 -9.01
N ASP A 214 13.89 -6.12 -9.93
CA ASP A 214 14.26 -6.62 -11.27
C ASP A 214 15.78 -6.78 -11.29
N ALA A 215 16.28 -8.01 -11.39
CA ALA A 215 17.68 -8.34 -11.24
C ALA A 215 18.13 -9.40 -12.26
N SER A 216 19.43 -9.44 -12.52
CA SER A 216 20.08 -10.45 -13.40
C SER A 216 19.75 -10.35 -14.90
N GLY A 217 19.23 -9.21 -15.36
CA GLY A 217 19.01 -8.88 -16.77
C GLY A 217 17.82 -7.94 -16.91
N ALA A 218 17.68 -7.27 -18.06
CA ALA A 218 16.49 -6.46 -18.29
C ALA A 218 15.27 -7.37 -18.39
N SER A 219 14.27 -7.16 -17.55
CA SER A 219 12.98 -7.84 -17.62
C SER A 219 11.86 -6.89 -17.21
N LEU A 220 10.64 -7.13 -17.73
CA LEU A 220 9.50 -6.34 -17.30
C LEU A 220 9.03 -6.89 -15.96
N VAL A 221 9.14 -6.11 -14.87
CA VAL A 221 8.72 -6.51 -13.52
C VAL A 221 7.89 -5.43 -12.85
N GLU A 222 6.69 -5.82 -12.40
CA GLU A 222 5.74 -4.94 -11.73
C GLU A 222 5.24 -5.59 -10.44
N ALA A 223 5.13 -4.80 -9.37
CA ALA A 223 4.61 -5.25 -8.09
C ALA A 223 3.72 -4.20 -7.44
N ALA A 224 2.68 -4.66 -6.75
CA ALA A 224 1.83 -3.81 -5.95
C ALA A 224 1.42 -4.49 -4.63
N VAL A 225 1.14 -3.66 -3.64
CA VAL A 225 0.56 -4.03 -2.35
C VAL A 225 -0.54 -3.02 -2.01
N ASP A 226 -1.64 -3.51 -1.47
CA ASP A 226 -2.77 -2.69 -1.06
C ASP A 226 -3.47 -3.26 0.19
N ASN A 227 -4.26 -2.44 0.88
CA ASN A 227 -5.09 -2.81 2.03
C ASN A 227 -4.36 -3.61 3.12
N VAL A 228 -3.26 -3.07 3.63
CA VAL A 228 -2.53 -3.72 4.72
C VAL A 228 -3.28 -3.52 6.02
N THR A 229 -3.71 -4.61 6.66
CA THR A 229 -4.50 -4.58 7.90
C THR A 229 -3.91 -5.50 8.93
N ILE A 230 -3.75 -5.02 10.16
CA ILE A 230 -3.37 -5.81 11.34
C ILE A 230 -4.56 -5.87 12.28
N THR A 231 -4.95 -7.08 12.68
CA THR A 231 -6.04 -7.32 13.64
C THR A 231 -5.54 -8.09 14.85
N SER A 232 -6.28 -7.96 15.96
CA SER A 232 -6.08 -8.70 17.21
C SER A 232 -7.38 -9.37 17.63
N ALA A 233 -7.38 -10.68 17.82
CA ALA A 233 -8.51 -11.44 18.36
C ALA A 233 -8.26 -11.95 19.78
#